data_AF-A0A9N8HIL5-F1
#
_entry.id   AF-A0A9N8HIL5-F1
#
_cell.length_a   1.000
_cell.length_b   1.000
_cell.length_c   1.000
_cell.angle_alpha   90.00
_cell.angle_beta   90.00
_cell.angle_gamma   90.00
#
_symmetry.space_group_name_H-M   'P 1'
#
loop_
_entity.id
_entity.type
_entity.pdbx_description
1 polymer ?
#
loop_
_entity_poly.entity_id
_entity_poly.type
_entity_poly.pdbx_seq_one_letter_code
_entity_poly.pdbx_strand_id
1 'polypeptide(L)'
;MGILDKAKNAAKHTKLKSEILLLDREINAKKQKFGIEVCGLLWDLDAKNGVGGKLSPLASPWEAAKADLTKIRDQKAEIQAKIDADAESKQRGEKEDASVMDKAKATGTEGKRRAKLQLLEREAKARKQKFGVDAYDAAIQCDTGAASGGGSTLTDSKNQGAQKVSDSISSNKKMTFVEKQMAKAAVGVVSAGLSQLTVSETDVLKCIQTVQSEIEAITQKKDDKLAKIEQLKQPA
;
A
#
# COMPACT_ATOMS: atom_id res chain seq x y z
N MET A 1 22.02 19.68 -37.91
CA MET A 1 22.32 18.45 -37.10
C MET A 1 22.82 17.33 -38.00
N GLY A 2 24.03 16.83 -37.73
CA GLY A 2 24.57 15.67 -38.44
C GLY A 2 23.88 14.36 -38.02
N ILE A 3 24.07 13.30 -38.80
CA ILE A 3 23.56 11.94 -38.49
C ILE A 3 24.05 11.48 -37.10
N LEU A 4 25.28 11.84 -36.73
CA LEU A 4 25.88 11.55 -35.43
C LEU A 4 25.12 12.19 -34.25
N ASP A 5 24.65 13.44 -34.40
CA ASP A 5 23.91 14.15 -33.35
C ASP A 5 22.53 13.55 -33.14
N LYS A 6 21.87 13.16 -34.24
CA LYS A 6 20.59 12.44 -34.21
C LYS A 6 20.73 11.10 -33.49
N ALA A 7 21.79 10.35 -33.76
CA ALA A 7 22.07 9.07 -33.09
C ALA A 7 22.31 9.26 -31.58
N LYS A 8 23.07 10.29 -31.18
CA LYS A 8 23.31 10.61 -29.76
C LYS A 8 22.01 11.01 -29.02
N ASN A 9 21.16 11.82 -29.66
CA ASN A 9 19.88 12.23 -29.06
C ASN A 9 18.92 11.04 -28.94
N ALA A 10 18.87 10.15 -29.94
CA ALA A 10 18.09 8.92 -29.88
C ALA A 10 18.55 8.00 -28.71
N ALA A 11 19.85 7.83 -28.53
CA ALA A 11 20.40 7.04 -27.42
C ALA A 11 20.03 7.64 -26.05
N LYS A 12 20.14 8.96 -25.87
CA LYS A 12 19.73 9.65 -24.64
C LYS A 12 18.24 9.49 -24.37
N HIS A 13 17.41 9.62 -25.39
CA HIS A 13 15.97 9.46 -25.28
C HIS A 13 15.58 8.04 -24.84
N THR A 14 16.16 7.00 -25.44
CA THR A 14 15.94 5.62 -25.04
C THR A 14 16.39 5.37 -23.60
N LYS A 15 17.54 5.92 -23.19
CA LYS A 15 18.02 5.83 -21.80
C LYS A 15 17.02 6.44 -20.82
N LEU A 16 16.56 7.67 -21.06
CA LEU A 16 15.59 8.35 -20.19
C LEU A 16 14.26 7.59 -20.11
N LYS A 17 13.78 7.02 -21.22
CA LYS A 17 12.59 6.16 -21.22
C LYS A 17 12.77 4.91 -20.37
N SER A 18 13.95 4.29 -20.41
CA SER A 18 14.24 3.12 -19.56
C SER A 18 14.28 3.50 -18.07
N GLU A 19 14.82 4.67 -17.73
CA GLU A 19 14.84 5.18 -16.36
C GLU A 19 13.41 5.47 -15.85
N ILE A 20 12.55 6.07 -16.67
CA ILE A 20 11.13 6.29 -16.33
C ILE A 20 10.42 4.96 -16.02
N LEU A 21 10.65 3.93 -16.84
CA LEU A 21 10.06 2.61 -16.62
C LEU A 21 10.53 1.97 -15.30
N LEU A 22 11.76 2.22 -14.88
CA LEU A 22 12.25 1.79 -13.57
C LEU A 22 11.57 2.55 -12.43
N LEU A 23 11.36 3.87 -12.56
CA LEU A 23 10.63 4.68 -11.57
C LEU A 23 9.17 4.24 -11.45
N ASP A 24 8.50 3.92 -12.57
CA ASP A 24 7.12 3.38 -12.55
C ASP A 24 7.03 2.06 -11.78
N ARG A 25 8.03 1.17 -11.96
CA ARG A 25 8.12 -0.07 -11.18
C ARG A 25 8.36 0.19 -9.71
N GLU A 26 9.18 1.20 -9.37
CA GLU A 26 9.45 1.59 -7.99
C GLU A 26 8.18 2.12 -7.30
N ILE A 27 7.42 3.00 -7.97
CA ILE A 27 6.12 3.50 -7.47
C ILE A 27 5.19 2.32 -7.17
N ASN A 28 5.04 1.38 -8.12
CA ASN A 28 4.18 0.22 -7.92
C ASN A 28 4.67 -0.66 -6.75
N ALA A 29 5.99 -0.86 -6.62
CA ALA A 29 6.56 -1.60 -5.49
C ALA A 29 6.27 -0.93 -4.14
N LYS A 30 6.31 0.41 -4.07
CA LYS A 30 5.93 1.17 -2.87
C LYS A 30 4.46 0.98 -2.52
N LYS A 31 3.55 1.10 -3.50
CA LYS A 31 2.11 0.82 -3.30
C LYS A 31 1.83 -0.61 -2.83
N GLN A 32 2.54 -1.59 -3.40
CA GLN A 32 2.42 -2.99 -2.99
C GLN A 32 2.90 -3.21 -1.55
N LYS A 33 4.02 -2.59 -1.15
CA LYS A 33 4.55 -2.67 0.21
C LYS A 33 3.60 -2.04 1.22
N PHE A 34 3.06 -0.86 0.88
CA PHE A 34 2.01 -0.18 1.64
C PHE A 34 0.83 -1.10 1.95
N GLY A 35 0.32 -1.84 0.95
CA GLY A 35 -0.78 -2.78 1.15
C GLY A 35 -0.49 -3.88 2.17
N ILE A 36 0.74 -4.39 2.20
CA ILE A 36 1.15 -5.41 3.18
C ILE A 36 1.12 -4.84 4.61
N GLU A 37 1.64 -3.63 4.80
CA GLU A 37 1.70 -2.96 6.11
C GLU A 37 0.31 -2.56 6.59
N VAL A 38 -0.47 -1.87 5.75
CA VAL A 38 -1.82 -1.39 6.10
C VAL A 38 -2.81 -2.52 6.31
N CYS A 39 -2.71 -3.64 5.57
CA CYS A 39 -3.56 -4.80 5.83
C CYS A 39 -3.42 -5.31 7.27
N GLY A 40 -2.22 -5.30 7.85
CA GLY A 40 -2.01 -5.70 9.24
C GLY A 40 -2.73 -4.77 10.22
N LEU A 41 -2.53 -3.47 10.04
CA LEU A 41 -3.14 -2.43 10.88
C LEU A 41 -4.67 -2.42 10.78
N LEU A 42 -5.22 -2.61 9.58
CA LEU A 42 -6.67 -2.67 9.37
C LEU A 42 -7.30 -3.91 10.02
N TRP A 43 -6.59 -5.03 10.04
CA TRP A 43 -7.07 -6.23 10.73
C TRP A 43 -7.18 -6.01 12.24
N ASP A 44 -6.17 -5.36 12.83
CA ASP A 44 -6.16 -5.01 14.26
C ASP A 44 -7.23 -3.98 14.61
N LEU A 45 -7.49 -3.03 13.70
CA LEU A 45 -8.53 -2.01 13.86
C LEU A 45 -9.92 -2.64 13.78
N ASP A 46 -10.14 -3.50 12.77
CA ASP A 46 -11.40 -4.22 12.59
C ASP A 46 -11.74 -5.11 13.78
N ALA A 47 -10.75 -5.81 14.33
CA ALA A 47 -10.93 -6.65 15.52
C ALA A 47 -11.33 -5.86 16.78
N LYS A 48 -10.93 -4.59 16.89
CA LYS A 48 -11.20 -3.75 18.07
C LYS A 48 -12.50 -2.97 17.96
N ASN A 49 -12.75 -2.36 16.80
CA ASN A 49 -13.77 -1.34 16.64
C ASN A 49 -14.70 -1.57 15.44
N GLY A 50 -14.43 -2.59 14.61
CA GLY A 50 -14.91 -2.66 13.23
C GLY A 50 -14.29 -1.54 12.36
N VAL A 51 -14.16 -1.74 11.05
CA VAL A 51 -13.69 -0.68 10.11
C VAL A 51 -14.76 0.40 9.86
N GLY A 52 -15.46 0.81 10.92
CA GLY A 52 -16.61 1.71 10.89
C GLY A 52 -16.23 3.16 10.56
N GLY A 53 -16.25 3.49 9.27
CA GLY A 53 -16.63 4.81 8.77
C GLY A 53 -15.53 5.88 8.61
N LYS A 54 -14.47 5.87 9.43
CA LYS A 54 -13.47 6.96 9.37
C LYS A 54 -12.42 6.81 8.27
N LEU A 55 -12.11 5.58 7.84
CA LEU A 55 -11.24 5.30 6.70
C LEU A 55 -12.06 5.09 5.43
N SER A 56 -13.01 5.99 5.17
CA SER A 56 -13.95 5.95 4.03
C SER A 56 -13.31 5.55 2.68
N PRO A 57 -12.16 6.13 2.26
CA PRO A 57 -11.54 5.78 0.98
C PRO A 57 -11.04 4.33 0.92
N LEU A 58 -10.73 3.75 2.08
CA LEU A 58 -10.15 2.41 2.20
C LEU A 58 -11.21 1.33 2.44
N ALA A 59 -12.43 1.70 2.86
CA ALA A 59 -13.44 0.74 3.28
C ALA A 59 -13.81 -0.25 2.17
N SER A 60 -14.08 0.25 0.96
CA SER A 60 -14.44 -0.60 -0.19
C SER A 60 -13.32 -1.58 -0.60
N PRO A 61 -12.08 -1.12 -0.90
CA PRO A 61 -11.01 -2.04 -1.25
C PRO A 61 -10.65 -2.99 -0.09
N TRP A 62 -10.81 -2.53 1.17
CA TRP A 62 -10.57 -3.36 2.34
C TRP A 62 -11.56 -4.52 2.47
N GLU A 63 -12.86 -4.28 2.35
CA GLU A 63 -13.86 -5.36 2.49
C GLU A 63 -13.67 -6.45 1.43
N ALA A 64 -13.34 -6.07 0.19
CA ALA A 64 -13.00 -7.01 -0.86
C ALA A 64 -11.74 -7.84 -0.52
N ALA A 65 -10.67 -7.16 -0.08
CA ALA A 65 -9.42 -7.82 0.31
C ALA A 65 -9.60 -8.72 1.54
N LYS A 66 -10.38 -8.28 2.52
CA LYS A 66 -10.68 -8.99 3.76
C LYS A 66 -11.41 -10.30 3.47
N ALA A 67 -12.43 -10.29 2.63
CA ALA A 67 -13.15 -11.50 2.23
C ALA A 67 -12.22 -12.56 1.60
N ASP A 68 -11.33 -12.13 0.69
CA ASP A 68 -10.35 -13.02 0.06
C ASP A 68 -9.31 -13.54 1.07
N LEU A 69 -8.79 -12.66 1.94
CA LEU A 69 -7.79 -13.02 2.95
C LEU A 69 -8.35 -13.97 4.01
N THR A 70 -9.61 -13.83 4.40
CA THR A 70 -10.30 -14.76 5.31
C THR A 70 -10.37 -16.16 4.69
N LYS A 71 -10.81 -16.27 3.42
CA LYS A 71 -10.86 -17.56 2.72
C LYS A 71 -9.49 -18.23 2.67
N ILE A 72 -8.44 -17.48 2.35
CA ILE A 72 -7.06 -18.01 2.31
C ILE A 72 -6.61 -18.44 3.70
N ARG A 73 -6.92 -17.65 4.74
CA ARG A 73 -6.59 -17.98 6.13
C ARG A 73 -7.27 -19.27 6.57
N ASP A 74 -8.54 -19.46 6.26
CA ASP A 74 -9.30 -20.65 6.62
C ASP A 74 -8.74 -21.89 5.92
N GLN A 75 -8.42 -21.78 4.62
CA GLN A 75 -7.76 -22.86 3.87
C GLN A 75 -6.38 -23.21 4.43
N LYS A 76 -5.60 -22.21 4.87
CA LYS A 76 -4.32 -22.44 5.54
C LYS A 76 -4.53 -23.20 6.86
N ALA A 77 -5.50 -22.78 7.67
CA ALA A 77 -5.80 -23.43 8.95
C ALA A 77 -6.23 -24.88 8.76
N GLU A 78 -7.09 -25.16 7.76
CA GLU A 78 -7.52 -26.51 7.43
C GLU A 78 -6.36 -27.43 7.00
N ILE A 79 -5.46 -26.92 6.15
CA ILE A 79 -4.28 -27.69 5.70
C ILE A 79 -3.31 -27.90 6.85
N GLN A 80 -3.10 -26.89 7.70
CA GLN A 80 -2.23 -26.98 8.85
C GLN A 80 -2.75 -28.02 9.84
N ALA A 81 -4.05 -28.00 10.17
CA ALA A 81 -4.67 -29.00 11.02
C ALA A 81 -4.50 -30.43 10.47
N LYS A 82 -4.55 -30.62 9.15
CA LYS A 82 -4.28 -31.92 8.51
C LYS A 82 -2.81 -32.35 8.60
N ILE A 83 -1.87 -31.41 8.58
CA ILE A 83 -0.45 -31.70 8.80
C ILE A 83 -0.21 -32.09 10.26
N ASP A 84 -0.80 -31.35 11.19
CA ASP A 84 -0.64 -31.57 12.63
C ASP A 84 -1.26 -32.91 13.05
N ALA A 85 -2.47 -33.22 12.57
CA ALA A 85 -3.12 -34.52 12.81
C ALA A 85 -2.30 -35.71 12.27
N ASP A 86 -1.70 -35.57 11.09
CA ASP A 86 -0.82 -36.60 10.53
C ASP A 86 0.48 -36.74 11.34
N ALA A 87 1.00 -35.64 11.88
CA ALA A 87 2.19 -35.65 12.75
C ALA A 87 1.91 -36.32 14.11
N GLU A 88 0.77 -36.02 14.72
CA GLU A 88 0.31 -36.66 15.97
C GLU A 88 0.09 -38.17 15.77
N SER A 89 -0.51 -38.56 14.64
CA SER A 89 -0.72 -39.97 14.29
C SER A 89 0.61 -40.73 14.11
N LYS A 90 1.67 -40.06 13.61
CA LYS A 90 3.01 -40.64 13.52
C LYS A 90 3.67 -40.81 14.91
N GLN A 91 3.41 -39.89 15.84
CA GLN A 91 3.99 -39.94 17.19
C GLN A 91 3.36 -41.01 18.09
N ARG A 92 2.08 -41.35 17.89
CA ARG A 92 1.37 -42.36 18.71
C ARG A 92 1.72 -43.83 18.40
N GLY A 93 2.67 -44.10 17.52
CA GLY A 93 3.38 -45.39 17.51
C GLY A 93 2.67 -46.60 16.90
N GLU A 94 1.76 -46.45 15.93
CA GLU A 94 1.02 -47.60 15.38
C GLU A 94 1.57 -48.23 14.08
N LYS A 95 2.81 -47.93 13.66
CA LYS A 95 3.31 -48.38 12.35
C LYS A 95 4.76 -48.85 12.33
N GLU A 96 5.15 -49.75 13.24
CA GLU A 96 6.38 -50.54 13.03
C GLU A 96 6.24 -51.45 11.78
N ASP A 97 5.04 -51.91 11.45
CA ASP A 97 4.77 -52.78 10.30
C ASP A 97 4.32 -52.07 9.01
N ALA A 98 4.33 -50.73 8.96
CA ALA A 98 3.95 -50.04 7.72
C ALA A 98 4.99 -50.29 6.62
N SER A 99 4.50 -50.82 5.49
CA SER A 99 5.28 -51.03 4.28
C SER A 99 6.03 -49.76 3.88
N VAL A 100 7.24 -49.93 3.33
CA VAL A 100 8.04 -48.84 2.74
C VAL A 100 7.19 -48.01 1.76
N MET A 101 6.25 -48.66 1.05
CA MET A 101 5.34 -48.00 0.14
C MET A 101 4.36 -47.04 0.85
N ASP A 102 3.85 -47.40 2.03
CA ASP A 102 2.92 -46.56 2.79
C ASP A 102 3.63 -45.37 3.43
N LYS A 103 4.87 -45.58 3.89
CA LYS A 103 5.76 -44.50 4.36
C LYS A 103 6.05 -43.50 3.22
N ALA A 104 6.36 -44.00 2.02
CA ALA A 104 6.59 -43.15 0.85
C ALA A 104 5.34 -42.33 0.45
N LYS A 105 4.15 -42.96 0.45
CA LYS A 105 2.87 -42.27 0.18
C LYS A 105 2.58 -41.18 1.21
N ALA A 106 2.78 -41.46 2.50
CA ALA A 106 2.55 -40.50 3.58
C ALA A 106 3.51 -39.29 3.50
N THR A 107 4.78 -39.51 3.17
CA THR A 107 5.73 -38.41 2.93
C THR A 107 5.34 -37.59 1.70
N GLY A 108 4.86 -38.23 0.63
CA GLY A 108 4.39 -37.55 -0.56
C GLY A 108 3.15 -36.67 -0.31
N THR A 109 2.18 -37.14 0.48
CA THR A 109 0.99 -36.35 0.84
C THR A 109 1.34 -35.17 1.75
N GLU A 110 2.22 -35.36 2.73
CA GLU A 110 2.72 -34.27 3.57
C GLU A 110 3.44 -33.19 2.74
N GLY A 111 4.34 -33.61 1.84
CA GLY A 111 5.04 -32.69 0.93
C GLY A 111 4.08 -31.87 0.07
N LYS A 112 3.03 -32.50 -0.48
CA LYS A 112 1.97 -31.80 -1.22
C LYS A 112 1.21 -30.77 -0.37
N ARG A 113 0.89 -31.11 0.90
CA ARG A 113 0.21 -30.19 1.81
C ARG A 113 1.09 -28.98 2.17
N ARG A 114 2.37 -29.20 2.47
CA ARG A 114 3.34 -28.11 2.73
C ARG A 114 3.53 -27.20 1.51
N ALA A 115 3.62 -27.77 0.31
CA ALA A 115 3.68 -26.99 -0.93
C ALA A 115 2.41 -26.15 -1.15
N LYS A 116 1.23 -26.71 -0.86
CA LYS A 116 -0.04 -25.96 -0.92
C LYS A 116 -0.08 -24.83 0.10
N LEU A 117 0.41 -25.04 1.33
CA LEU A 117 0.51 -23.99 2.34
C LEU A 117 1.38 -22.81 1.86
N GLN A 118 2.54 -23.10 1.24
CA GLN A 118 3.40 -22.06 0.66
C GLN A 118 2.74 -21.32 -0.51
N LEU A 119 1.95 -22.00 -1.35
CA LEU A 119 1.18 -21.35 -2.41
C LEU A 119 0.15 -20.38 -1.84
N LEU A 120 -0.60 -20.79 -0.81
CA LEU A 120 -1.56 -19.93 -0.13
C LEU A 120 -0.90 -18.73 0.55
N GLU A 121 0.32 -18.88 1.08
CA GLU A 121 1.09 -17.75 1.61
C GLU A 121 1.47 -16.73 0.56
N ARG A 122 1.91 -17.21 -0.61
CA ARG A 122 2.21 -16.35 -1.76
C ARG A 122 0.95 -15.66 -2.26
N GLU A 123 -0.18 -16.37 -2.30
CA GLU A 123 -1.47 -15.79 -2.69
C GLU A 123 -1.93 -14.72 -1.71
N ALA A 124 -1.88 -14.99 -0.39
CA ALA A 124 -2.20 -14.00 0.63
C ALA A 124 -1.33 -12.75 0.47
N LYS A 125 -0.03 -12.92 0.23
CA LYS A 125 0.88 -11.80 -0.04
C LYS A 125 0.47 -11.03 -1.30
N ALA A 126 0.15 -11.72 -2.40
CA ALA A 126 -0.30 -11.09 -3.63
C ALA A 126 -1.62 -10.29 -3.45
N ARG A 127 -2.57 -10.81 -2.67
CA ARG A 127 -3.82 -10.11 -2.33
C ARG A 127 -3.55 -8.83 -1.53
N LYS A 128 -2.66 -8.89 -0.52
CA LYS A 128 -2.24 -7.71 0.24
C LYS A 128 -1.54 -6.66 -0.63
N GLN A 129 -0.69 -7.11 -1.55
CA GLN A 129 -0.01 -6.22 -2.50
C GLN A 129 -1.00 -5.54 -3.45
N LYS A 130 -1.95 -6.30 -3.99
CA LYS A 130 -3.02 -5.77 -4.85
C LYS A 130 -3.86 -4.75 -4.10
N PHE A 131 -4.29 -5.09 -2.88
CA PHE A 131 -4.99 -4.17 -1.99
C PHE A 131 -4.24 -2.85 -1.82
N GLY A 132 -2.91 -2.88 -1.63
CA GLY A 132 -2.12 -1.66 -1.48
C GLY A 132 -2.16 -0.73 -2.69
N VAL A 133 -2.19 -1.29 -3.90
CA VAL A 133 -2.34 -0.52 -5.13
C VAL A 133 -3.74 0.12 -5.17
N ASP A 134 -4.78 -0.68 -4.97
CA ASP A 134 -6.18 -0.23 -5.02
C ASP A 134 -6.48 0.82 -3.91
N ALA A 135 -5.97 0.59 -2.70
CA ALA A 135 -6.10 1.47 -1.54
C ALA A 135 -5.42 2.82 -1.75
N TYR A 136 -4.22 2.83 -2.32
CA TYR A 136 -3.50 4.06 -2.59
C TYR A 136 -4.19 4.88 -3.69
N ASP A 137 -4.63 4.22 -4.75
CA ASP A 137 -5.35 4.87 -5.85
C ASP A 137 -6.69 5.46 -5.37
N ALA A 138 -7.41 4.75 -4.50
CA ALA A 138 -8.63 5.26 -3.86
C ALA A 138 -8.35 6.45 -2.93
N ALA A 139 -7.26 6.42 -2.16
CA ALA A 139 -6.89 7.52 -1.27
C ALA A 139 -6.62 8.83 -2.04
N ILE A 140 -5.92 8.77 -3.18
CA ILE A 140 -5.64 9.95 -4.01
C ILE A 140 -6.91 10.50 -4.68
N GLN A 141 -7.83 9.63 -5.10
CA GLN A 141 -9.08 10.07 -5.74
C GLN A 141 -9.95 10.89 -4.78
N CYS A 142 -9.92 10.59 -3.49
CA CYS A 142 -10.65 11.37 -2.49
C CYS A 142 -10.08 12.79 -2.30
N ASP A 143 -8.77 12.99 -2.43
CA ASP A 143 -8.14 14.31 -2.31
C ASP A 143 -8.41 15.22 -3.52
N THR A 144 -8.69 14.61 -4.69
CA THR A 144 -8.89 15.35 -5.95
C THR A 144 -10.38 15.57 -6.30
N GLY A 145 -11.30 14.81 -5.71
CA GLY A 145 -12.75 14.87 -5.97
C GLY A 145 -13.53 15.95 -5.22
N ALA A 146 -12.94 16.63 -4.23
CA ALA A 146 -13.65 17.61 -3.38
C ALA A 146 -14.04 18.93 -4.09
N ALA A 147 -13.71 19.10 -5.38
CA ALA A 147 -14.11 20.28 -6.16
C ALA A 147 -15.51 20.19 -6.80
N SER A 148 -16.23 19.08 -6.64
CA SER A 148 -17.52 18.88 -7.30
C SER A 148 -18.53 18.16 -6.38
N GLY A 149 -19.31 18.94 -5.62
CA GLY A 149 -20.64 18.52 -5.16
C GLY A 149 -20.81 18.20 -3.67
N GLY A 150 -21.15 19.24 -2.90
CA GLY A 150 -22.25 19.23 -1.92
C GLY A 150 -22.22 18.27 -0.71
N GLY A 151 -21.96 18.84 0.47
CA GLY A 151 -22.78 18.60 1.66
C GLY A 151 -22.24 17.65 2.74
N SER A 152 -21.65 18.22 3.80
CA SER A 152 -22.13 18.07 5.20
C SER A 152 -21.09 18.69 6.14
N THR A 153 -21.37 19.90 6.62
CA THR A 153 -20.57 20.66 7.59
C THR A 153 -20.71 20.08 8.99
N LEU A 154 -19.58 19.68 9.59
CA LEU A 154 -19.51 19.23 10.99
C LEU A 154 -18.28 19.84 11.67
N THR A 155 -18.04 21.15 11.50
CA THR A 155 -16.88 21.82 12.12
C THR A 155 -17.15 23.31 12.32
N ASP A 156 -17.74 23.71 13.45
CA ASP A 156 -17.90 25.15 13.74
C ASP A 156 -17.58 25.58 15.19
N SER A 157 -16.80 24.81 15.96
CA SER A 157 -16.48 25.24 17.35
C SER A 157 -15.10 24.87 17.92
N LYS A 158 -14.07 24.52 17.12
CA LYS A 158 -12.76 24.10 17.69
C LYS A 158 -11.49 24.69 17.04
N ASN A 159 -11.59 25.75 16.24
CA ASN A 159 -10.47 26.21 15.37
C ASN A 159 -9.43 27.18 15.98
N GLN A 160 -9.44 27.51 17.28
CA GLN A 160 -8.48 28.50 17.81
C GLN A 160 -7.01 28.02 17.84
N GLY A 161 -6.75 26.71 17.90
CA GLY A 161 -5.39 26.17 17.85
C GLY A 161 -4.82 26.04 16.43
N ALA A 162 -5.66 25.60 15.48
CA ALA A 162 -5.32 25.42 14.07
C ALA A 162 -4.95 26.74 13.39
N GLN A 163 -5.66 27.81 13.76
CA GLN A 163 -5.47 29.14 13.20
C GLN A 163 -4.07 29.70 13.52
N LYS A 164 -3.59 29.55 14.77
CA LYS A 164 -2.24 30.00 15.17
C LYS A 164 -1.11 29.30 14.41
N VAL A 165 -1.27 28.01 14.10
CA VAL A 165 -0.27 27.24 13.34
C VAL A 165 -0.34 27.59 11.85
N SER A 166 -1.55 27.73 11.29
CA SER A 166 -1.78 28.23 9.92
C SER A 166 -1.18 29.62 9.69
N ASP A 167 -1.29 30.50 10.68
CA ASP A 167 -0.75 31.86 10.64
C ASP A 167 0.79 31.84 10.72
N SER A 168 1.36 30.92 11.49
CA SER A 168 2.81 30.69 11.59
C SER A 168 3.41 30.10 10.30
N ILE A 169 2.68 29.24 9.60
CA ILE A 169 3.07 28.69 8.28
C ILE A 169 3.01 29.77 7.20
N SER A 170 1.95 30.59 7.22
CA SER A 170 1.76 31.66 6.24
C SER A 170 2.87 32.71 6.31
N SER A 171 3.34 33.01 7.53
CA SER A 171 4.39 34.00 7.80
C SER A 171 5.82 33.48 7.59
N ASN A 172 6.03 32.19 7.38
CA ASN A 172 7.38 31.64 7.17
C ASN A 172 7.93 31.99 5.77
N LYS A 173 8.89 32.90 5.69
CA LYS A 173 9.44 33.43 4.43
C LYS A 173 10.30 32.42 3.65
N LYS A 174 10.71 31.32 4.29
CA LYS A 174 11.57 30.28 3.70
C LYS A 174 10.81 29.19 2.95
N MET A 175 9.49 29.10 3.11
CA MET A 175 8.67 28.11 2.41
C MET A 175 8.15 28.65 1.09
N THR A 176 8.21 27.82 0.06
CA THR A 176 7.56 28.03 -1.23
C THR A 176 6.04 28.03 -1.07
N PHE A 177 5.32 28.61 -2.04
CA PHE A 177 3.86 28.69 -2.00
C PHE A 177 3.19 27.31 -1.91
N VAL A 178 3.77 26.30 -2.57
CA VAL A 178 3.28 24.92 -2.56
C VAL A 178 3.46 24.28 -1.18
N GLU A 179 4.63 24.45 -0.56
CA GLU A 179 4.89 23.96 0.81
C GLU A 179 3.96 24.61 1.85
N LYS A 180 3.63 25.90 1.66
CA LYS A 180 2.68 26.61 2.54
C LYS A 180 1.26 26.07 2.40
N GLN A 181 0.81 25.75 1.18
CA GLN A 181 -0.51 25.18 0.93
C GLN A 181 -0.61 23.76 1.49
N MET A 182 0.42 22.94 1.31
CA MET A 182 0.46 21.59 1.88
C MET A 182 0.52 21.59 3.41
N ALA A 183 1.32 22.47 4.02
CA ALA A 183 1.38 22.59 5.47
C ALA A 183 0.06 23.12 6.07
N LYS A 184 -0.64 24.03 5.37
CA LYS A 184 -2.01 24.45 5.75
C LYS A 184 -3.03 23.32 5.65
N ALA A 185 -3.00 22.54 4.58
CA ALA A 185 -3.87 21.38 4.41
C ALA A 185 -3.62 20.32 5.49
N ALA A 186 -2.35 20.02 5.79
CA ALA A 186 -1.96 19.09 6.85
C ALA A 186 -2.45 19.54 8.24
N VAL A 187 -2.33 20.83 8.57
CA VAL A 187 -2.76 21.37 9.88
C VAL A 187 -4.29 21.41 10.02
N GLY A 188 -5.01 21.72 8.93
CA GLY A 188 -6.48 21.68 8.91
C GLY A 188 -7.04 20.29 9.15
N VAL A 189 -6.43 19.26 8.57
CA VAL A 189 -6.83 17.85 8.71
C VAL A 189 -6.45 17.28 10.08
N VAL A 190 -5.28 17.65 10.61
CA VAL A 190 -4.77 17.14 11.89
C VAL A 190 -5.52 17.73 13.09
N SER A 191 -5.88 19.00 13.07
CA SER A 191 -6.44 19.69 14.26
C SER A 191 -7.91 19.39 14.55
N ALA A 192 -8.72 19.07 13.54
CA ALA A 192 -10.15 18.77 13.74
C ALA A 192 -10.45 17.29 14.05
N GLY A 193 -9.54 16.36 13.67
CA GLY A 193 -9.77 14.91 13.77
C GLY A 193 -8.98 14.17 14.85
N LEU A 194 -7.81 14.66 15.30
CA LEU A 194 -6.90 13.86 16.13
C LEU A 194 -7.39 13.56 17.55
N SER A 195 -8.33 14.34 18.11
CA SER A 195 -8.75 14.15 19.50
C SER A 195 -9.61 12.89 19.74
N GLN A 196 -9.95 12.13 18.69
CA GLN A 196 -10.77 10.91 18.78
C GLN A 196 -10.23 9.73 17.97
N LEU A 197 -8.97 9.79 17.52
CA LEU A 197 -8.37 8.67 16.78
C LEU A 197 -7.73 7.67 17.74
N THR A 198 -7.95 6.38 17.52
CA THR A 198 -7.20 5.36 18.23
C THR A 198 -5.75 5.34 17.77
N VAL A 199 -4.86 4.76 18.58
CA VAL A 199 -3.44 4.57 18.22
C VAL A 199 -3.31 3.86 16.87
N SER A 200 -4.15 2.84 16.61
CA SER A 200 -4.16 2.10 15.35
C SER A 200 -4.60 2.95 14.15
N GLU A 201 -5.58 3.85 14.31
CA GLU A 201 -5.96 4.77 13.23
C GLU A 201 -4.83 5.77 12.91
N THR A 202 -4.15 6.25 13.94
CA THR A 202 -3.00 7.15 13.78
C THR A 202 -1.86 6.47 13.02
N ASP A 203 -1.60 5.18 13.30
CA ASP A 203 -0.55 4.42 12.61
C ASP A 203 -0.90 4.15 11.13
N VAL A 204 -2.17 3.90 10.82
CA VAL A 204 -2.63 3.79 9.41
C VAL A 204 -2.39 5.12 8.68
N LEU A 205 -2.77 6.25 9.28
CA LEU A 205 -2.57 7.57 8.67
C LEU A 205 -1.09 7.91 8.46
N LYS A 206 -0.22 7.60 9.44
CA LYS A 206 1.23 7.76 9.28
C LYS A 206 1.79 6.91 8.14
N CYS A 207 1.30 5.67 7.99
CA CYS A 207 1.72 4.79 6.89
C CYS A 207 1.31 5.39 5.54
N ILE A 208 0.09 5.89 5.41
CA ILE A 208 -0.40 6.59 4.20
C ILE A 208 0.47 7.80 3.89
N GLN A 209 0.70 8.69 4.86
CA GLN A 209 1.51 9.90 4.68
C GLN A 209 2.95 9.58 4.27
N THR A 210 3.56 8.57 4.89
CA THR A 210 4.92 8.13 4.54
C THR A 210 4.97 7.71 3.08
N VAL A 211 4.05 6.85 2.65
CA VAL A 211 4.03 6.32 1.28
C VAL A 211 3.67 7.38 0.25
N GLN A 212 2.78 8.32 0.59
CA GLN A 212 2.49 9.50 -0.24
C GLN A 212 3.77 10.31 -0.49
N SER A 213 4.50 10.68 0.57
CA SER A 213 5.74 11.46 0.44
C SER A 213 6.82 10.74 -0.39
N GLU A 214 6.95 9.42 -0.24
CA GLU A 214 7.89 8.63 -1.02
C GLU A 214 7.52 8.58 -2.51
N ILE A 215 6.23 8.39 -2.83
CA ILE A 215 5.74 8.33 -4.21
C ILE A 215 5.82 9.70 -4.88
N GLU A 216 5.54 10.79 -4.15
CA GLU A 216 5.72 12.16 -4.65
C GLU A 216 7.17 12.42 -5.04
N ALA A 217 8.13 12.03 -4.20
CA ALA A 217 9.56 12.18 -4.50
C ALA A 217 9.99 11.38 -5.76
N ILE A 218 9.41 10.20 -5.99
CA ILE A 218 9.68 9.40 -7.20
C ILE A 218 8.99 10.02 -8.42
N THR A 219 7.77 10.54 -8.24
CA THR A 219 6.99 11.20 -9.31
C THR A 219 7.70 12.47 -9.78
N GLN A 220 8.22 13.29 -8.87
CA GLN A 220 9.03 14.47 -9.23
C GLN A 220 10.25 14.07 -10.07
N LYS A 221 10.97 13.01 -9.69
CA LYS A 221 12.10 12.50 -10.48
C LYS A 221 11.66 12.05 -11.87
N LYS A 222 10.48 11.43 -12.00
CA LYS A 222 9.91 11.02 -13.29
C LYS A 222 9.59 12.24 -14.16
N ASP A 223 8.98 13.27 -13.58
CA ASP A 223 8.61 14.49 -14.30
C ASP A 223 9.85 15.26 -14.78
N ASP A 224 10.91 15.34 -13.97
CA ASP A 224 12.20 15.91 -14.39
C ASP A 224 12.80 15.17 -15.61
N LYS A 225 12.62 13.85 -15.68
CA LYS A 225 13.11 13.01 -16.78
C LYS A 225 12.24 13.17 -18.03
N LEU A 226 10.93 13.31 -17.86
CA LEU A 226 10.00 13.64 -18.95
C LEU A 226 10.29 15.04 -19.53
N ALA A 227 10.55 16.03 -18.67
CA ALA A 227 10.96 17.36 -19.11
C ALA A 227 12.27 17.34 -19.91
N LYS A 228 13.25 16.52 -19.49
CA LYS A 228 14.50 16.30 -20.25
C LYS A 228 14.25 15.64 -21.61
N ILE A 229 13.32 14.68 -21.69
CA ILE A 229 12.90 14.09 -22.97
C ILE A 229 12.33 15.16 -23.89
N GLU A 230 11.49 16.06 -23.36
CA GLU A 230 10.85 17.10 -24.15
C GLU A 230 11.86 18.14 -24.65
N GLN A 231 12.84 18.52 -23.81
CA GLN A 231 13.97 19.37 -24.22
C GLN A 231 14.79 18.74 -25.36
N LEU A 232 14.99 17.42 -25.35
CA LEU A 232 15.72 16.73 -26.43
C LEU A 232 14.96 16.67 -27.77
N LYS A 233 13.64 16.90 -27.76
CA LYS A 233 12.82 16.97 -28.99
C LYS A 233 12.82 18.34 -29.63
N GLN A 234 13.10 19.39 -28.87
CA GLN A 234 13.15 20.75 -29.43
C GLN A 234 14.30 20.83 -30.44
N PRO A 235 14.04 21.30 -31.68
CA PRO A 235 15.08 21.46 -32.67
C PRO A 235 16.09 22.50 -32.14
N ALA A 236 17.36 22.09 -32.05
CA ALA A 236 18.47 23.01 -31.77
C ALA A 236 18.77 23.89 -32.99
#